data_AF-A0A2E2K560-F1
#
_entry.id   AF-A0A2E2K560-F1
#
_cell.length_a   1.000
_cell.length_b   1.000
_cell.length_c   1.000
_cell.angle_alpha   90.00
_cell.angle_beta   90.00
_cell.angle_gamma   90.00
#
_symmetry.space_group_name_H-M   'P 1'
#
loop_
_entity.id
_entity.type
_entity.pdbx_description
1 polymer ?
#
loop_
_entity_poly.entity_id
_entity_poly.type
_entity_poly.pdbx_seq_one_letter_code
_entity_poly.pdbx_strand_id
1 'polypeptide(L)'
;MGQALYGVYAALGPAIDKLSLRGIEIPVLLSSTPSDEVLSVESNAHRYRKFIPHSQWLEVPAGGHFVYLSECNRFSYLITLFFEYDICGSHRRIDRRAMHELMAREIYFFLASE
;
A
#
# COMPACT_ATOMS: atom_id res chain seq x y z
N MET A 1 -0.13 4.12 25.30
CA MET A 1 -0.17 4.06 23.83
C MET A 1 0.71 2.90 23.43
N GLY A 2 0.12 1.87 22.82
CA GLY A 2 0.89 0.75 22.27
C GLY A 2 1.69 1.17 21.04
N GLN A 3 2.54 0.29 20.53
CA GLN A 3 3.13 0.45 19.21
C GLN A 3 2.19 -0.18 18.18
N ALA A 4 2.01 0.49 17.03
CA ALA A 4 1.28 -0.02 15.88
C ALA A 4 2.06 0.27 14.59
N LEU A 5 1.88 -0.55 13.57
CA LEU A 5 2.58 -0.42 12.29
C LEU A 5 1.58 -0.19 11.15
N TYR A 6 1.90 0.75 10.27
CA TYR A 6 1.26 0.87 8.96
C TYR A 6 2.25 0.45 7.87
N GLY A 7 1.87 -0.56 7.08
CA GLY A 7 2.66 -1.12 6.00
C GLY A 7 2.07 -0.82 4.63
N VAL A 8 2.79 -0.03 3.84
CA VAL A 8 2.47 0.27 2.44
C VAL A 8 3.13 -0.79 1.55
N TYR A 9 2.36 -1.40 0.63
CA TYR A 9 2.90 -2.35 -0.35
C TYR A 9 3.85 -3.37 0.25
N ALA A 10 3.37 -4.15 1.22
CA ALA A 10 4.18 -5.16 1.88
C ALA A 10 4.70 -6.18 0.84
N ALA A 11 5.86 -5.88 0.26
CA ALA A 11 6.48 -6.57 -0.84
C ALA A 11 7.28 -7.76 -0.31
N LEU A 12 7.86 -8.56 -1.22
CA LEU A 12 8.70 -9.70 -0.87
C LEU A 12 7.99 -10.75 -0.01
N GLY A 13 6.65 -10.80 -0.02
CA GLY A 13 5.88 -11.76 0.77
C GLY A 13 6.43 -13.19 0.68
N PRO A 14 6.75 -13.73 -0.52
CA PRO A 14 7.28 -15.09 -0.67
C PRO A 14 8.65 -15.30 -0.01
N ALA A 15 9.46 -14.23 0.12
CA ALA A 15 10.79 -14.27 0.69
C ALA A 15 10.80 -14.15 2.22
N ILE A 16 9.70 -13.69 2.83
CA ILE A 16 9.58 -13.60 4.29
C ILE A 16 9.06 -14.92 4.88
N ASP A 17 9.77 -15.37 5.91
CA ASP A 17 9.43 -16.57 6.66
C ASP A 17 8.11 -16.41 7.45
N LYS A 18 7.32 -17.48 7.47
CA LYS A 18 5.99 -17.50 8.09
C LYS A 18 6.04 -17.43 9.61
N LEU A 19 7.07 -18.00 10.24
CA LEU A 19 7.22 -17.94 11.71
C LEU A 19 7.60 -16.53 12.13
N SER A 20 8.44 -15.86 11.36
CA SER A 20 8.79 -14.45 11.58
C SER A 20 7.55 -13.55 11.51
N LEU A 21 6.67 -13.74 10.52
CA LEU A 21 5.41 -12.98 10.41
C LEU A 21 4.45 -13.24 11.59
N ARG A 22 4.40 -14.48 12.09
CA ARG A 22 3.57 -14.85 13.25
C ARG A 22 4.07 -14.27 14.56
N GLY A 23 5.35 -13.94 14.65
CA GLY A 23 5.94 -13.29 15.82
C GLY A 23 5.65 -11.79 15.90
N ILE A 24 4.94 -11.20 14.94
CA ILE A 24 4.53 -9.80 14.98
C ILE A 24 3.28 -9.68 15.87
N GLU A 25 3.48 -9.24 17.11
CA GLU A 25 2.42 -9.13 18.12
C GLU A 25 1.75 -7.74 18.16
N ILE A 26 2.35 -6.73 17.53
CA ILE A 26 1.75 -5.40 17.42
C ILE A 26 0.63 -5.38 16.36
N PRO A 27 -0.39 -4.53 16.51
CA PRO A 27 -1.36 -4.26 15.46
C PRO A 27 -0.67 -3.79 14.17
N VAL A 28 -1.11 -4.32 13.03
CA VAL A 28 -0.58 -3.94 11.71
C VAL A 28 -1.71 -3.60 10.75
N LEU A 29 -1.71 -2.41 10.18
CA LEU A 29 -2.55 -2.07 9.03
C LEU A 29 -1.74 -2.23 7.74
N LEU A 30 -2.20 -3.08 6.83
CA LEU A 30 -1.59 -3.28 5.52
C LEU A 30 -2.45 -2.65 4.45
N SER A 31 -1.86 -1.91 3.52
CA SER A 31 -2.59 -1.38 2.36
C SER A 31 -2.03 -1.90 1.04
N SER A 32 -2.93 -2.20 0.11
CA SER A 32 -2.60 -2.58 -1.25
C SER A 32 -3.67 -2.10 -2.22
N THR A 33 -3.28 -1.95 -3.48
CA THR A 33 -4.21 -1.60 -4.56
C THR A 33 -4.46 -2.81 -5.44
N PRO A 34 -5.72 -3.20 -5.74
CA PRO A 34 -6.00 -4.37 -6.59
C PRO A 34 -5.41 -4.25 -8.00
N SER A 35 -5.26 -3.02 -8.50
CA SER A 35 -4.68 -2.72 -9.81
C SER A 35 -3.16 -2.49 -9.80
N ASP A 36 -2.46 -2.88 -8.73
CA ASP A 36 -1.00 -2.88 -8.65
C ASP A 36 -0.40 -3.78 -9.73
N GLU A 37 0.30 -3.14 -10.67
CA GLU A 37 0.93 -3.73 -11.83
C GLU A 37 2.33 -4.29 -11.57
N VAL A 38 2.92 -3.98 -10.41
CA VAL A 38 4.29 -4.38 -10.05
C VAL A 38 4.27 -5.56 -9.07
N LEU A 39 3.37 -5.52 -8.08
CA LEU A 39 3.28 -6.52 -7.02
C LEU A 39 1.93 -7.23 -7.07
N SER A 40 1.97 -8.55 -7.26
CA SER A 40 0.79 -9.39 -7.01
C SER A 40 0.34 -9.24 -5.56
N VAL A 41 -0.87 -8.71 -5.36
CA VAL A 41 -1.49 -8.54 -4.03
C VAL A 41 -1.59 -9.88 -3.30
N GLU A 42 -1.90 -10.96 -4.02
CA GLU A 42 -2.03 -12.31 -3.46
C GLU A 42 -0.70 -12.83 -2.90
N SER A 43 0.38 -12.69 -3.66
CA SER A 43 1.70 -13.18 -3.25
C SER A 43 2.33 -12.33 -2.15
N ASN A 44 1.90 -11.07 -2.03
CA ASN A 44 2.47 -10.05 -1.16
C ASN A 44 1.51 -9.71 -0.01
N ALA A 45 0.73 -8.63 -0.11
CA ALA A 45 -0.10 -8.11 0.98
C ALA A 45 -1.02 -9.17 1.63
N HIS A 46 -1.66 -10.03 0.83
CA HIS A 46 -2.51 -11.11 1.37
C HIS A 46 -1.72 -12.15 2.16
N ARG A 47 -0.47 -12.43 1.77
CA ARG A 47 0.39 -13.33 2.52
C ARG A 47 0.76 -12.75 3.89
N TYR A 48 1.11 -11.47 3.96
CA TYR A 48 1.35 -10.79 5.23
C TYR A 48 0.10 -10.84 6.11
N ARG A 49 -1.06 -10.47 5.57
CA ARG A 49 -2.34 -10.54 6.27
C ARG A 49 -2.65 -11.94 6.81
N LYS A 50 -2.32 -12.97 6.03
CA LYS A 50 -2.58 -14.36 6.42
C LYS A 50 -1.74 -14.83 7.62
N PHE A 51 -0.54 -14.30 7.80
CA PHE A 51 0.40 -14.80 8.82
C PHE A 51 0.62 -13.86 10.00
N ILE A 52 0.32 -12.57 9.87
CA ILE A 52 0.37 -11.61 10.98
C ILE A 52 -0.95 -11.70 11.77
N PRO A 53 -0.94 -12.10 13.06
CA PRO A 53 -2.16 -12.37 13.84
C PRO A 53 -3.11 -11.18 13.95
N HIS A 54 -2.56 -9.98 14.20
CA HIS A 54 -3.32 -8.75 14.44
C HIS A 54 -3.30 -7.81 13.24
N SER A 55 -3.35 -8.39 12.03
CA SER A 55 -3.34 -7.59 10.80
C SER A 55 -4.73 -7.19 10.32
N GLN A 56 -4.84 -5.92 9.95
CA GLN A 56 -5.96 -5.35 9.23
C GLN A 56 -5.54 -5.03 7.80
N TRP A 57 -6.51 -4.85 6.91
CA TRP A 57 -6.25 -4.58 5.51
C TRP A 57 -7.09 -3.42 5.00
N LEU A 58 -6.42 -2.48 4.37
CA LEU A 58 -6.99 -1.37 3.64
C LEU A 58 -6.84 -1.61 2.14
N GLU A 59 -7.94 -1.86 1.46
CA GLU A 59 -7.97 -1.84 0.01
C GLU A 59 -7.99 -0.38 -0.47
N VAL A 60 -6.99 0.01 -1.26
CA VAL A 60 -7.00 1.31 -1.96
C VAL A 60 -7.72 1.07 -3.28
N PRO A 61 -8.88 1.72 -3.53
CA PRO A 61 -9.80 1.29 -4.59
C PRO A 61 -9.33 1.63 -6.01
N ALA A 62 -8.39 2.58 -6.14
CA ALA A 62 -7.86 3.00 -7.43
C ALA A 62 -6.38 3.38 -7.30
N GLY A 63 -5.61 3.13 -8.36
CA GLY A 63 -4.18 3.39 -8.36
C GLY A 63 -3.37 2.25 -8.97
N GLY A 64 -2.20 2.56 -9.53
CA GLY A 64 -1.17 1.54 -9.74
C GLY A 64 -0.28 1.41 -8.51
N HIS A 65 0.84 0.68 -8.66
CA HIS A 65 1.89 0.58 -7.65
C HIS A 65 2.42 1.95 -7.17
N PHE A 66 2.26 3.00 -7.95
CA PHE A 66 2.82 4.31 -7.62
C PHE A 66 1.81 5.28 -6.96
N VAL A 67 0.59 4.82 -6.62
CA VAL A 67 -0.44 5.72 -6.05
C VAL A 67 -0.07 6.28 -4.67
N TYR A 68 0.86 5.67 -3.95
CA TYR A 68 1.27 6.08 -2.59
C TYR A 68 2.43 7.08 -2.60
N LEU A 69 3.07 7.29 -3.76
CA LEU A 69 4.04 8.36 -3.93
C LEU A 69 3.33 9.72 -3.94
N SER A 70 4.06 10.78 -3.66
CA SER A 70 3.55 12.16 -3.73
C SER A 70 2.90 12.47 -5.09
N GLU A 71 2.03 13.48 -5.13
CA GLU A 71 1.46 13.99 -6.39
C GLU A 71 2.56 14.35 -7.40
N CYS A 72 2.32 14.01 -8.66
CA CYS A 72 3.23 14.35 -9.75
C CYS A 72 3.05 15.83 -10.13
N ASN A 73 4.17 16.55 -10.22
CA ASN A 73 4.17 17.86 -10.86
C ASN A 73 4.24 17.71 -12.39
N ARG A 74 4.17 18.83 -13.12
CA ARG A 74 4.18 18.83 -14.60
C ARG A 74 5.40 18.13 -15.20
N PHE A 75 6.57 18.26 -14.56
CA PHE A 75 7.81 17.65 -15.03
C PHE A 75 7.80 16.13 -14.81
N SER A 76 7.31 15.67 -13.66
CA SER A 76 7.14 14.24 -13.38
C SER A 76 6.15 13.57 -14.35
N TYR A 77 5.08 14.27 -14.71
CA TYR A 77 4.14 13.81 -15.74
C TYR A 77 4.80 13.65 -17.10
N LEU A 78 5.62 14.63 -17.52
CA LEU A 78 6.34 14.56 -18.79
C LEU A 78 7.31 13.37 -18.81
N ILE A 79 8.05 13.19 -17.72
CA ILE A 79 9.03 12.12 -17.58
C ILE A 79 8.36 10.74 -17.61
N THR A 80 7.19 10.58 -16.96
CA THR A 80 6.45 9.31 -16.93
C THR A 80 6.15 8.76 -18.32
N LEU A 81 5.93 9.63 -19.32
CA LEU A 81 5.66 9.22 -20.70
C LEU A 81 6.82 8.44 -21.35
N PHE A 82 8.02 8.50 -20.78
CA PHE A 82 9.21 7.79 -21.26
C PHE A 82 9.56 6.55 -20.42
N PHE A 83 8.76 6.23 -19.40
CA PHE A 83 8.95 5.04 -18.56
C PHE A 83 7.95 3.95 -18.92
N GLU A 84 8.34 2.70 -18.66
CA GLU A 84 7.48 1.53 -18.88
C GLU A 84 6.28 1.49 -17.91
N TYR A 85 6.47 2.04 -16.70
CA TYR A 85 5.44 2.09 -15.67
C TYR A 85 4.75 3.44 -15.61
N ASP A 86 3.43 3.42 -15.41
CA ASP A 86 2.60 4.61 -15.26
C ASP A 86 2.72 5.22 -13.85
N ILE A 87 3.90 5.76 -13.54
CA ILE A 87 4.24 6.29 -12.21
C ILE A 87 3.28 7.41 -11.80
N CYS A 88 2.83 8.23 -12.76
CA CYS A 88 1.96 9.37 -12.50
C CYS A 88 0.47 9.12 -12.72
N GLY A 89 0.06 7.92 -13.15
CA GLY A 89 -1.34 7.67 -13.52
C GLY A 89 -1.77 8.50 -14.73
N SER A 90 -0.87 8.78 -15.69
CA SER A 90 -1.20 9.51 -16.91
C SER A 90 -2.11 8.70 -17.84
N HIS A 91 -2.09 7.37 -17.76
CA HIS A 91 -2.92 6.50 -18.61
C HIS A 91 -4.25 6.16 -17.94
N ARG A 92 -4.23 6.06 -16.61
CA ARG A 92 -5.40 5.81 -15.76
C ARG A 92 -5.64 7.09 -14.96
N ARG A 93 -6.57 7.95 -15.37
CA ARG A 93 -6.91 9.21 -14.68
C ARG A 93 -7.29 8.99 -13.20
N ILE A 94 -6.29 8.83 -12.34
CA ILE A 94 -6.43 8.53 -10.92
C ILE A 94 -6.38 9.84 -10.16
N ASP A 95 -7.40 10.11 -9.36
CA ASP A 95 -7.34 11.18 -8.36
C ASP A 95 -6.48 10.71 -7.18
N ARG A 96 -5.17 10.95 -7.29
CA ARG A 96 -4.20 10.54 -6.27
C ARG A 96 -4.46 11.26 -4.94
N ARG A 97 -4.91 12.50 -4.99
CA ARG A 97 -5.19 13.28 -3.79
C ARG A 97 -6.35 12.66 -3.02
N ALA A 98 -7.43 12.30 -3.70
CA ALA A 98 -8.54 11.59 -3.07
C ALA A 98 -8.10 10.24 -2.45
N MET A 99 -7.20 9.51 -3.11
CA MET A 99 -6.66 8.26 -2.54
C MET A 99 -5.81 8.53 -1.29
N HIS A 100 -4.98 9.58 -1.31
CA HIS A 100 -4.19 9.99 -0.14
C HIS A 100 -5.06 10.44 1.02
N GLU A 101 -6.11 11.21 0.76
CA GLU A 101 -7.09 11.64 1.77
C GLU A 101 -7.81 10.44 2.40
N LEU A 102 -8.20 9.46 1.59
CA LEU A 102 -8.77 8.20 2.07
C LEU A 102 -7.77 7.45 2.94
N MET A 103 -6.54 7.21 2.45
CA MET A 103 -5.52 6.48 3.21
C MET A 103 -5.19 7.19 4.53
N ALA A 104 -4.97 8.50 4.51
CA ALA A 104 -4.67 9.27 5.70
C ALA A 104 -5.77 9.15 6.76
N ARG A 105 -7.05 9.18 6.33
CA ARG A 105 -8.19 8.99 7.24
C ARG A 105 -8.18 7.60 7.87
N GLU A 106 -8.04 6.55 7.08
CA GLU A 106 -8.08 5.17 7.58
C GLU A 106 -6.86 4.86 8.47
N ILE A 107 -5.67 5.34 8.10
CA ILE A 107 -4.45 5.24 8.92
C ILE A 107 -4.65 5.97 10.25
N TYR A 108 -5.21 7.18 10.22
CA TYR A 108 -5.48 7.94 11.45
C TYR A 108 -6.46 7.19 12.36
N PHE A 109 -7.57 6.67 11.83
CA PHE A 109 -8.52 5.90 12.61
C PHE A 109 -7.90 4.65 13.23
N PHE A 110 -7.11 3.91 12.47
CA PHE A 110 -6.37 2.75 12.96
C PHE A 110 -5.39 3.14 14.08
N LEU A 111 -4.52 4.13 13.85
CA LEU A 111 -3.52 4.53 14.84
C LEU A 111 -4.15 5.15 16.10
N ALA A 112 -5.34 5.76 15.99
CA ALA A 112 -6.06 6.32 17.13
C ALA A 112 -6.84 5.27 17.94
N SER A 113 -7.07 4.08 17.38
CA SER A 113 -7.78 2.98 18.08
C SER A 113 -6.85 2.05 18.87
N GLU A 114 -5.53 2.19 18.75
CA GLU A 114 -4.50 1.38 19.43
C GLU A 114 -3.76 2.17 20.54
#